data_AF-A0A1M5M5Z0-F1
#
_entry.id   AF-A0A1M5M5Z0-F1
#
_cell.length_a   1.000
_cell.length_b   1.000
_cell.length_c   1.000
_cell.angle_alpha   90.00
_cell.angle_beta   90.00
_cell.angle_gamma   90.00
#
_symmetry.space_group_name_H-M   'P 1'
#
loop_
_entity.id
_entity.type
_entity.pdbx_description
1 polymer ?
#
loop_
_entity_poly.entity_id
_entity_poly.type
_entity_poly.pdbx_seq_one_letter_code
_entity_poly.pdbx_strand_id
1 'polypeptide(L)'
;MTTKEIFDIIEDELYLTVPDFEIEEDRIFWKDAFGAEIEISRHSTAINDQGIFAWWQSNEVGHELVRIKINKDIIINWRPPINTMGQPSSGGHLQFFENFLIALYQDKHRQRLFVFNIDTLKAEEVVTKGFSKKVKLNGNELFIADSFENEFIKITLYPDRMEREEIDEEYMNSRNIKFD
;
A
#
# COMPACT_ATOMS: atom_id res chain seq x y z
N MET A 1 -12.04 -1.62 -13.67
CA MET A 1 -12.03 -0.17 -13.41
C MET A 1 -10.91 0.46 -14.23
N THR A 2 -11.16 1.60 -14.87
CA THR A 2 -10.19 2.36 -15.66
C THR A 2 -9.48 3.41 -14.79
N THR A 3 -8.36 3.97 -15.25
CA THR A 3 -7.68 5.11 -14.59
C THR A 3 -8.64 6.24 -14.28
N LYS A 4 -9.50 6.55 -15.25
CA LYS A 4 -10.44 7.66 -15.18
C LYS A 4 -11.43 7.45 -14.03
N GLU A 5 -12.01 6.26 -13.93
CA GLU A 5 -12.93 5.93 -12.84
C GLU A 5 -12.29 6.03 -11.45
N ILE A 6 -10.99 5.71 -11.34
CA ILE A 6 -10.24 5.85 -10.08
C ILE A 6 -10.06 7.33 -9.72
N PHE A 7 -9.66 8.16 -10.68
CA PHE A 7 -9.44 9.59 -10.43
C PHE A 7 -10.74 10.35 -10.20
N ASP A 8 -11.84 9.99 -10.88
CA ASP A 8 -13.16 10.58 -10.63
C ASP A 8 -13.58 10.37 -9.14
N ILE A 9 -13.32 9.18 -8.57
CA ILE A 9 -13.61 8.89 -7.15
C ILE A 9 -12.76 9.75 -6.20
N ILE A 10 -11.48 9.93 -6.52
CA ILE A 10 -10.56 10.72 -5.70
C ILE A 10 -10.89 12.21 -5.81
N GLU A 11 -11.19 12.69 -7.01
CA GLU A 11 -11.57 14.06 -7.31
C GLU A 11 -12.77 14.51 -6.46
N ASP A 12 -13.83 13.69 -6.41
CA ASP A 12 -15.00 13.94 -5.56
C ASP A 12 -14.61 14.14 -4.07
N GLU A 13 -13.64 13.38 -3.57
CA GLU A 13 -13.14 13.50 -2.19
C GLU A 13 -12.24 14.72 -1.98
N LEU A 14 -11.42 15.06 -2.98
CA LEU A 14 -10.54 16.22 -2.93
C LEU A 14 -11.35 17.52 -3.02
N TYR A 15 -12.42 17.60 -3.80
CA TYR A 15 -13.28 18.79 -3.85
C TYR A 15 -13.83 19.23 -2.49
N LEU A 16 -13.98 18.29 -1.55
CA LEU A 16 -14.44 18.59 -0.20
C LEU A 16 -13.32 19.09 0.73
N THR A 17 -12.06 18.80 0.41
CA THR A 17 -10.94 18.90 1.36
C THR A 17 -9.71 19.66 0.86
N VAL A 18 -9.59 19.89 -0.44
CA VAL A 18 -8.45 20.53 -1.09
C VAL A 18 -8.95 21.69 -1.95
N PRO A 19 -8.51 22.94 -1.68
CA PRO A 19 -8.99 24.13 -2.39
C PRO A 19 -8.66 24.16 -3.89
N ASP A 20 -7.49 23.63 -4.27
CA ASP A 20 -6.98 23.65 -5.63
C ASP A 20 -6.07 22.44 -5.85
N PHE A 21 -6.30 21.70 -6.93
CA PHE A 21 -5.52 20.53 -7.33
C PHE A 21 -5.53 20.38 -8.85
N GLU A 22 -4.50 19.76 -9.39
CA GLU A 22 -4.31 19.52 -10.81
C GLU A 22 -4.37 18.01 -11.08
N ILE A 23 -4.99 17.63 -12.20
CA ILE A 23 -5.08 16.25 -12.67
C ILE A 23 -4.30 16.12 -13.98
N GLU A 24 -3.33 15.22 -14.00
CA GLU A 24 -2.59 14.77 -15.18
C GLU A 24 -3.01 13.34 -15.57
N GLU A 25 -2.39 12.77 -16.61
CA GLU A 25 -2.75 11.44 -17.13
C GLU A 25 -2.57 10.32 -16.09
N ASP A 26 -1.54 10.42 -15.25
CA ASP A 26 -1.12 9.37 -14.33
C ASP A 26 -1.03 9.81 -12.86
N ARG A 27 -1.34 11.07 -12.55
CA ARG A 27 -1.30 11.62 -11.19
C ARG A 27 -2.29 12.75 -10.93
N ILE A 28 -2.62 12.94 -9.65
CA ILE A 28 -3.30 14.13 -9.11
C ILE A 28 -2.34 14.79 -8.14
N PHE A 29 -2.16 16.11 -8.20
CA PHE A 29 -1.25 16.81 -7.29
C PHE A 29 -1.75 18.18 -6.85
N TRP A 30 -1.29 18.63 -5.69
CA TRP A 30 -1.57 19.96 -5.14
C TRP A 30 -0.47 20.37 -4.17
N LYS A 31 -0.54 21.61 -3.67
CA LYS A 31 0.35 22.10 -2.61
C LYS A 31 -0.40 22.20 -1.30
N ASP A 32 0.24 21.76 -0.22
CA ASP A 32 -0.29 21.98 1.13
C ASP A 32 -0.17 23.46 1.56
N ALA A 33 -0.63 23.77 2.77
CA ALA A 33 -0.59 25.12 3.31
C ALA A 33 0.84 25.70 3.49
N PHE A 34 1.86 24.85 3.44
CA PHE A 34 3.28 25.21 3.54
C PHE A 34 3.98 25.23 2.18
N GLY A 35 3.26 24.90 1.10
CA GLY A 35 3.77 24.88 -0.26
C GLY A 35 4.44 23.56 -0.66
N ALA A 36 4.41 22.53 0.20
CA ALA A 36 4.96 21.21 -0.14
C ALA A 36 4.02 20.49 -1.11
N GLU A 37 4.59 19.84 -2.12
CA GLU A 37 3.81 19.09 -3.10
C GLU A 37 3.27 17.80 -2.47
N ILE A 38 1.98 17.54 -2.70
CA ILE A 38 1.32 16.27 -2.43
C ILE A 38 0.87 15.69 -3.76
N GLU A 39 1.15 14.41 -3.96
CA GLU A 39 0.84 13.69 -5.18
C GLU A 39 0.12 12.37 -4.88
N ILE A 40 -0.85 12.03 -5.72
CA ILE A 40 -1.44 10.70 -5.80
C ILE A 40 -1.16 10.15 -7.19
N SER A 41 -0.26 9.17 -7.28
CA SER A 41 -0.01 8.45 -8.52
C SER A 41 -1.07 7.37 -8.71
N ARG A 42 -1.50 7.15 -9.96
CA ARG A 42 -2.36 6.03 -10.37
C ARG A 42 -1.87 4.69 -9.84
N HIS A 43 -0.55 4.47 -9.89
CA HIS A 43 0.06 3.20 -9.48
C HIS A 43 0.05 2.97 -7.97
N SER A 44 -0.34 3.99 -7.21
CA SER A 44 -0.42 3.97 -5.76
C SER A 44 -1.87 4.00 -5.25
N THR A 45 -2.75 3.34 -6.00
CA THR A 45 -4.18 3.17 -5.68
C THR A 45 -4.56 1.69 -5.69
N ALA A 46 -5.57 1.32 -4.91
CA ALA A 46 -6.11 -0.03 -4.88
C ALA A 46 -7.62 -0.01 -4.65
N ILE A 47 -8.32 -1.02 -5.18
CA ILE A 47 -9.74 -1.26 -4.91
C ILE A 47 -9.99 -2.75 -4.68
N ASN A 48 -10.87 -3.09 -3.75
CA ASN A 48 -11.32 -4.47 -3.54
C ASN A 48 -12.69 -4.73 -4.20
N ASP A 49 -13.11 -6.00 -4.20
CA ASP A 49 -14.38 -6.42 -4.82
C ASP A 49 -15.64 -5.86 -4.12
N GLN A 50 -15.49 -5.33 -2.90
CA GLN A 50 -16.56 -4.67 -2.15
C GLN A 50 -16.66 -3.16 -2.47
N GLY A 51 -15.76 -2.64 -3.31
CA GLY A 51 -15.69 -1.22 -3.64
C GLY A 51 -14.98 -0.37 -2.59
N ILE A 52 -14.29 -0.97 -1.61
CA ILE A 52 -13.40 -0.25 -0.71
C ILE A 52 -12.19 0.22 -1.51
N PHE A 53 -11.91 1.51 -1.43
CA PHE A 53 -10.91 2.17 -2.25
C PHE A 53 -9.81 2.77 -1.38
N ALA A 54 -8.55 2.59 -1.75
CA ALA A 54 -7.41 3.15 -1.05
C ALA A 54 -6.46 3.87 -2.00
N TRP A 55 -5.85 4.95 -1.52
CA TRP A 55 -4.84 5.70 -2.26
C TRP A 55 -3.76 6.24 -1.34
N TRP A 56 -2.54 6.25 -1.88
CA TRP A 56 -1.36 6.82 -1.23
C TRP A 56 -1.19 8.28 -1.65
N GLN A 57 -1.05 9.17 -0.67
CA GLN A 57 -0.69 10.57 -0.83
C GLN A 57 0.79 10.72 -0.50
N SER A 58 1.59 10.79 -1.56
CA SER A 58 3.02 11.12 -1.49
C SER A 58 3.17 12.57 -1.07
N ASN A 59 4.10 12.86 -0.17
CA ASN A 59 4.35 14.23 0.26
C ASN A 59 5.85 14.54 0.18
N GLU A 60 6.21 15.64 -0.48
CA GLU A 60 7.60 16.04 -0.75
C GLU A 60 8.47 16.15 0.52
N VAL A 61 7.87 16.39 1.68
CA VAL A 61 8.57 16.50 2.97
C VAL A 61 8.39 15.28 3.87
N GLY A 62 7.85 14.18 3.33
CA GLY A 62 7.71 12.89 4.01
C GLY A 62 6.54 12.79 4.97
N HIS A 63 5.48 13.58 4.78
CA HIS A 63 4.21 13.41 5.49
C HIS A 63 3.24 12.51 4.72
N GLU A 64 3.69 11.29 4.43
CA GLU A 64 2.92 10.28 3.70
C GLU A 64 1.57 10.00 4.38
N LEU A 65 0.52 9.83 3.58
CA LEU A 65 -0.80 9.46 4.07
C LEU A 65 -1.47 8.44 3.14
N VAL A 66 -1.89 7.31 3.70
CA VAL A 66 -2.79 6.37 3.01
C VAL A 66 -4.20 6.66 3.47
N ARG A 67 -5.09 6.93 2.53
CA ARG A 67 -6.52 7.06 2.78
C ARG A 67 -7.24 5.81 2.29
N ILE A 68 -8.19 5.34 3.08
CA ILE A 68 -9.01 4.16 2.79
C ILE A 68 -10.48 4.54 2.94
N LYS A 69 -11.18 4.69 1.82
CA LYS A 69 -12.61 5.01 1.76
C LYS A 69 -13.41 3.71 1.81
N ILE A 70 -14.10 3.52 2.93
CA ILE A 70 -14.95 2.33 3.19
C ILE A 70 -16.32 2.51 2.55
N ASN A 71 -16.87 3.72 2.64
CA ASN A 71 -18.13 4.12 2.02
C ASN A 71 -18.17 5.66 1.94
N LYS A 72 -19.33 6.25 1.63
CA LYS A 72 -19.49 7.70 1.49
C LYS A 72 -19.22 8.49 2.79
N ASP A 73 -19.39 7.86 3.94
CA ASP A 73 -19.34 8.54 5.24
C ASP A 73 -18.05 8.25 6.02
N ILE A 74 -17.27 7.23 5.60
CA ILE A 74 -16.13 6.72 6.36
C ILE A 74 -14.87 6.67 5.49
N ILE A 75 -13.89 7.50 5.87
CA ILE A 75 -12.51 7.44 5.39
C ILE A 75 -11.57 7.20 6.58
N ILE A 76 -10.75 6.16 6.49
CA ILE A 76 -9.67 5.88 7.42
C ILE A 76 -8.40 6.56 6.91
N ASN A 77 -7.69 7.24 7.81
CA ASN A 77 -6.40 7.86 7.56
C ASN A 77 -5.32 7.04 8.27
N TRP A 78 -4.49 6.34 7.51
CA TRP A 78 -3.33 5.63 8.03
C TRP A 78 -2.05 6.34 7.60
N ARG A 79 -1.19 6.68 8.56
CA ARG A 79 0.13 7.28 8.30
C ARG A 79 1.19 6.18 8.33
N PRO A 80 1.77 5.82 7.18
CA PRO A 80 2.89 4.90 7.14
C PRO A 80 4.02 5.41 8.04
N PRO A 81 4.62 4.55 8.88
CA PRO A 81 5.75 4.98 9.68
C PRO A 81 6.91 5.40 8.76
N ILE A 82 7.30 6.67 8.84
CA ILE A 82 8.53 7.18 8.23
C ILE A 82 9.71 6.93 9.16
N ASN A 83 10.91 6.70 8.63
CA ASN A 83 12.08 6.69 9.53
C ASN A 83 12.39 8.10 10.06
N THR A 84 13.17 8.10 11.14
CA THR A 84 13.61 9.26 11.92
C THR A 84 14.42 10.32 11.17
N MET A 85 14.61 10.21 9.85
CA MET A 85 15.43 11.14 9.06
C MET A 85 14.62 12.13 8.21
N GLY A 86 13.28 12.12 8.29
CA GLY A 86 12.43 13.11 7.62
C GLY A 86 12.56 13.08 6.09
N GLN A 87 12.90 11.92 5.51
CA GLN A 87 12.92 11.74 4.06
C GLN A 87 11.59 11.14 3.60
N PRO A 88 11.08 11.56 2.43
CA PRO A 88 9.90 10.96 1.83
C PRO A 88 10.06 9.47 1.61
N SER A 89 8.95 8.74 1.75
CA SER A 89 8.90 7.40 1.23
C SER A 89 8.69 7.46 -0.27
N SER A 90 9.23 6.49 -1.01
CA SER A 90 8.95 6.36 -2.44
C SER A 90 8.19 5.08 -2.74
N GLY A 91 7.25 5.16 -3.69
CA GLY A 91 6.53 4.00 -4.23
C GLY A 91 5.57 3.35 -3.25
N GLY A 92 4.38 3.94 -3.05
CA GLY A 92 3.30 3.33 -2.28
C GLY A 92 2.52 2.30 -3.09
N HIS A 93 3.05 1.09 -3.25
CA HIS A 93 2.29 0.01 -3.89
C HIS A 93 1.20 -0.50 -2.94
N LEU A 94 -0.05 -0.39 -3.37
CA LEU A 94 -1.21 -0.82 -2.63
C LEU A 94 -1.88 -1.99 -3.34
N GLN A 95 -2.27 -3.01 -2.59
CA GLN A 95 -3.04 -4.13 -3.09
C GLN A 95 -4.01 -4.64 -2.02
N PHE A 96 -5.24 -4.98 -2.40
CA PHE A 96 -6.20 -5.60 -1.49
C PHE A 96 -6.17 -7.13 -1.56
N PHE A 97 -6.37 -7.75 -0.41
CA PHE A 97 -6.89 -9.10 -0.25
C PHE A 97 -8.11 -9.06 0.66
N GLU A 98 -9.32 -9.25 0.13
CA GLU A 98 -10.57 -9.09 0.92
C GLU A 98 -10.54 -7.78 1.73
N ASN A 99 -10.43 -7.88 3.06
CA ASN A 99 -10.47 -6.77 4.02
C ASN A 99 -9.06 -6.32 4.46
N PHE A 100 -8.02 -6.89 3.86
CA PHE A 100 -6.62 -6.56 4.11
C PHE A 100 -6.07 -5.66 3.02
N LEU A 101 -5.53 -4.52 3.40
CA LEU A 101 -4.73 -3.67 2.53
C LEU A 101 -3.25 -3.99 2.74
N ILE A 102 -2.61 -4.53 1.71
CA ILE A 102 -1.16 -4.71 1.64
C ILE A 102 -0.57 -3.40 1.13
N ALA A 103 0.37 -2.84 1.89
CA ALA A 103 1.10 -1.64 1.53
C ALA A 103 2.60 -1.92 1.52
N LEU A 104 3.20 -1.83 0.34
CA LEU A 104 4.64 -1.97 0.13
C LEU A 104 5.21 -0.60 -0.26
N TYR A 105 6.20 -0.11 0.47
CA TYR A 105 6.84 1.16 0.16
C TYR A 105 8.33 1.16 0.45
N GLN A 106 9.09 1.96 -0.30
CA GLN A 106 10.50 2.18 -0.04
C GLN A 106 10.66 3.30 0.98
N ASP A 107 11.28 2.97 2.10
CA ASP A 107 11.85 3.96 3.02
C ASP A 107 13.36 4.09 2.75
N LYS A 108 14.05 5.09 3.30
CA LYS A 108 15.49 5.35 3.05
C LYS A 108 16.37 4.10 3.10
N HIS A 109 16.07 3.20 4.03
CA HIS A 109 16.91 2.05 4.31
C HIS A 109 16.47 0.77 3.62
N ARG A 110 15.17 0.56 3.39
CA ARG A 110 14.63 -0.71 2.89
C ARG A 110 13.20 -0.54 2.40
N GLN A 111 12.74 -1.49 1.59
CA GLN A 111 11.33 -1.70 1.36
C GLN A 111 10.67 -2.25 2.62
N ARG A 112 9.56 -1.62 3.02
CA ARG A 112 8.73 -1.98 4.15
C ARG A 112 7.39 -2.48 3.64
N LEU A 113 6.92 -3.55 4.26
CA LEU A 113 5.68 -4.22 3.90
C LEU A 113 4.77 -4.19 5.12
N PHE A 114 3.57 -3.64 4.95
CA PHE A 114 2.54 -3.61 5.96
C PHE A 114 1.31 -4.36 5.48
N VAL A 115 0.64 -5.01 6.41
CA VAL A 115 -0.70 -5.56 6.22
C VAL A 115 -1.63 -4.81 7.17
N PHE A 116 -2.58 -4.08 6.60
CA PHE A 116 -3.59 -3.33 7.33
C PHE A 116 -4.93 -4.06 7.27
N ASN A 117 -5.44 -4.50 8.42
CA ASN A 117 -6.77 -5.10 8.52
C ASN A 117 -7.80 -3.99 8.72
N ILE A 118 -8.69 -3.82 7.74
CA ILE A 118 -9.72 -2.77 7.75
C ILE A 118 -10.72 -2.95 8.88
N ASP A 119 -11.11 -4.17 9.19
CA ASP A 119 -12.15 -4.45 10.19
C ASP A 119 -11.67 -4.15 11.60
N THR A 120 -10.39 -4.46 11.88
CA THR A 120 -9.79 -4.26 13.21
C THR A 120 -9.01 -2.95 13.33
N LEU A 121 -8.80 -2.24 12.22
CA LEU A 121 -7.99 -1.01 12.11
C LEU A 121 -6.54 -1.20 12.59
N LYS A 122 -6.02 -2.42 12.51
CA LYS A 122 -4.65 -2.75 12.92
C LYS A 122 -3.74 -2.85 11.70
N ALA A 123 -2.57 -2.24 11.82
CA ALA A 123 -1.48 -2.34 10.86
C ALA A 123 -0.34 -3.14 11.48
N GLU A 124 0.16 -4.14 10.76
CA GLU A 124 1.31 -4.94 11.19
C GLU A 124 2.40 -4.89 10.13
N GLU A 125 3.65 -4.61 10.53
CA GLU A 125 4.81 -4.66 9.64
C GLU A 125 5.29 -6.10 9.50
N VAL A 126 5.45 -6.54 8.26
CA VAL A 126 6.10 -7.80 7.94
C VAL A 126 7.60 -7.55 7.81
N VAL A 127 8.32 -7.81 8.90
CA VAL A 127 9.78 -7.62 8.93
C VAL A 127 10.48 -8.83 8.31
N THR A 128 11.31 -8.57 7.31
CA THR A 128 12.15 -9.59 6.64
C THR A 128 13.61 -9.13 6.65
N LYS A 129 14.55 -10.01 6.28
CA LYS A 129 15.99 -9.71 6.34
C LYS A 129 16.45 -8.77 5.21
N GLY A 130 15.83 -8.89 4.04
CA GLY A 130 16.26 -8.24 2.82
C GLY A 130 15.92 -6.75 2.72
N PHE A 131 16.70 -6.06 1.88
CA PHE A 131 16.51 -4.64 1.56
C PHE A 131 15.36 -4.40 0.59
N SER A 132 15.20 -5.28 -0.40
CA SER A 132 14.13 -5.25 -1.38
C SER A 132 13.37 -6.57 -1.39
N LYS A 133 12.07 -6.48 -1.70
CA LYS A 133 11.07 -7.54 -1.56
C LYS A 133 10.30 -7.67 -2.84
N LYS A 134 10.11 -8.92 -3.28
CA LYS A 134 9.03 -9.26 -4.21
C LYS A 134 7.86 -9.78 -3.39
N VAL A 135 6.66 -9.29 -3.70
CA VAL A 135 5.43 -9.70 -3.02
C VAL A 135 4.47 -10.29 -4.03
N LYS A 136 3.77 -11.35 -3.65
CA LYS A 136 2.71 -11.94 -4.46
C LYS A 136 1.58 -12.40 -3.58
N LEU A 137 0.38 -11.91 -3.87
CA LEU A 137 -0.84 -12.36 -3.23
C LEU A 137 -1.49 -13.48 -4.06
N ASN A 138 -1.89 -14.57 -3.41
CA ASN A 138 -2.65 -15.65 -4.02
C ASN A 138 -3.69 -16.18 -3.02
N GLY A 139 -4.96 -15.79 -3.21
CA GLY A 139 -5.96 -15.99 -2.18
C GLY A 139 -5.51 -15.34 -0.88
N ASN A 140 -5.72 -16.03 0.25
CA ASN A 140 -5.34 -15.53 1.58
C ASN A 140 -3.86 -15.73 1.92
N GLU A 141 -3.03 -16.14 0.96
CA GLU A 141 -1.60 -16.34 1.15
C GLU A 141 -0.83 -15.18 0.49
N LEU A 142 -0.04 -14.47 1.30
CA LEU A 142 0.92 -13.47 0.85
C LEU A 142 2.31 -14.12 0.85
N PHE A 143 2.89 -14.25 -0.33
CA PHE A 143 4.24 -14.74 -0.56
C PHE A 143 5.21 -13.57 -0.66
N ILE A 144 6.35 -13.70 -0.02
CA ILE A 144 7.40 -12.68 0.03
C ILE A 144 8.72 -13.36 -0.26
N ALA A 145 9.48 -12.79 -1.20
CA ALA A 145 10.87 -13.16 -1.44
C ALA A 145 11.77 -11.95 -1.24
N ASP A 146 12.74 -12.09 -0.36
CA ASP A 146 13.79 -11.08 -0.23
C ASP A 146 14.82 -11.23 -1.33
N SER A 147 15.17 -10.11 -1.97
CA SER A 147 16.29 -10.12 -2.90
C SER A 147 17.59 -10.36 -2.13
N PHE A 148 18.45 -11.23 -2.67
CA PHE A 148 19.80 -11.52 -2.17
C PHE A 148 19.92 -12.30 -0.84
N GLU A 149 18.82 -12.52 -0.10
CA GLU A 149 18.85 -13.23 1.20
C GLU A 149 18.40 -14.70 1.13
N ASN A 150 17.98 -15.21 -0.05
CA ASN A 150 17.38 -16.55 -0.22
C ASN A 150 16.30 -16.87 0.83
N GLU A 151 15.61 -15.85 1.33
CA GLU A 151 14.53 -15.95 2.32
C GLU A 151 13.18 -15.88 1.61
N PHE A 152 12.37 -16.92 1.81
CA PHE A 152 10.99 -16.96 1.36
C PHE A 152 10.06 -17.07 2.56
N ILE A 153 9.09 -16.16 2.62
CA ILE A 153 8.11 -16.10 3.69
C ILE A 153 6.73 -16.24 3.09
N LYS A 154 5.91 -17.06 3.72
CA LYS A 154 4.46 -17.09 3.51
C LYS A 154 3.77 -16.48 4.71
N ILE A 155 2.81 -15.62 4.45
CA ILE A 155 1.86 -15.15 5.46
C ILE A 155 0.47 -15.61 5.06
N THR A 156 -0.17 -16.38 5.93
CA THR A 156 -1.57 -16.74 5.80
C THR A 156 -2.41 -15.72 6.57
N LEU A 157 -3.32 -15.06 5.85
CA LEU A 157 -4.24 -14.07 6.37
C LEU A 157 -5.54 -14.77 6.81
N TYR A 158 -5.91 -14.55 8.07
CA TYR A 158 -7.21 -14.92 8.63
C TYR A 158 -7.93 -13.66 9.09
N PRO A 159 -9.27 -13.66 9.21
CA PRO A 159 -10.03 -12.45 9.57
C PRO A 159 -9.51 -11.72 10.82
N ASP A 160 -8.97 -12.45 11.80
CA ASP A 160 -8.55 -11.94 13.10
C ASP A 160 -7.04 -12.05 13.38
N ARG A 161 -6.27 -12.74 12.54
CA ARG A 161 -4.84 -12.99 12.77
C ARG A 161 -4.05 -13.22 11.49
N MET A 162 -2.73 -13.20 11.62
CA MET A 162 -1.80 -13.60 10.58
C MET A 162 -0.89 -14.70 11.10
N GLU A 163 -0.60 -15.67 10.25
CA GLU A 163 0.35 -16.74 10.55
C GLU A 163 1.53 -16.66 9.58
N ARG A 164 2.74 -16.59 10.11
CA ARG A 164 3.99 -16.52 9.35
C ARG A 164 4.65 -17.89 9.31
N GLU A 165 5.09 -18.29 8.13
CA GLU A 165 5.88 -19.50 7.89
C GLU A 165 7.08 -19.15 7.01
N GLU A 166 8.27 -19.62 7.40
CA GLU A 166 9.43 -19.68 6.49
C GLU A 166 9.25 -20.87 5.58
N ILE A 167 9.33 -20.64 4.27
CA ILE A 167 9.19 -21.66 3.24
C ILE A 167 10.46 -21.74 2.40
N ASP A 168 10.59 -22.79 1.61
CA ASP A 168 11.74 -23.00 0.73
C ASP A 168 11.34 -22.92 -0.75
N GLU A 169 12.35 -23.02 -1.61
CA GLU A 169 12.18 -22.98 -3.06
C GLU A 169 11.39 -24.20 -3.58
N GLU A 170 11.48 -25.36 -2.91
CA GLU A 170 10.73 -26.57 -3.28
C GLU A 170 9.23 -26.35 -3.07
N TYR A 171 8.84 -25.74 -1.95
CA TYR A 171 7.46 -25.33 -1.68
C TYR A 171 6.94 -24.40 -2.79
N MET A 172 7.71 -23.36 -3.13
CA MET A 172 7.35 -22.39 -4.17
C MET A 172 7.14 -23.06 -5.53
N ASN A 173 8.05 -23.97 -5.91
CA ASN A 173 7.98 -24.73 -7.16
C ASN A 173 6.78 -25.69 -7.19
N SER A 174 6.54 -26.43 -6.10
CA SER A 174 5.42 -27.39 -6.01
C SER A 174 4.05 -26.70 -6.14
N ARG A 175 3.95 -25.44 -5.71
CA ARG A 175 2.75 -24.60 -5.77
C ARG A 175 2.71 -23.70 -7.01
N ASN A 176 3.71 -23.78 -7.88
CA ASN A 176 3.87 -22.95 -9.08
C ASN A 176 3.79 -21.44 -8.78
N ILE A 177 4.36 -21.01 -7.65
CA ILE A 177 4.38 -19.61 -7.24
C ILE A 177 5.58 -18.93 -7.90
N LYS A 178 5.31 -17.88 -8.67
CA LYS A 178 6.33 -17.07 -9.37
C LYS A 178 6.09 -15.61 -9.08
N PHE A 179 7.12 -14.88 -8.70
CA PHE A 179 7.05 -13.42 -8.59
C PHE A 179 7.24 -12.79 -9.95
N ASP A 180 6.50 -11.71 -10.21
CA ASP A 180 6.62 -10.92 -11.44
C ASP A 180 7.91 -10.07 -11.44
#